data_AF-A0A2H6NHS5-F1
#
_entry.id   AF-A0A2H6NHS5-F1
#
_cell.length_a   1.000
_cell.length_b   1.000
_cell.length_c   1.000
_cell.angle_alpha   90.00
_cell.angle_beta   90.00
_cell.angle_gamma   90.00
#
_symmetry.space_group_name_H-M   'P 1'
#
loop_
_entity.id
_entity.type
_entity.pdbx_description
1 polymer ?
#
loop_
_entity_poly.entity_id
_entity_poly.type
_entity_poly.pdbx_seq_one_letter_code
_entity_poly.pdbx_strand_id
1 'polypeptide(L)'
;VVARICEPIDGIDSVLIAAWLGMDPSQFKVHQHYHKDEKYDLFGGPIQQTDEEKYKDCKRFKFACPKCGTENIYDNVFRYLGGKFKASVLCCNPEGCNENLLNYSMQINNKLNLDIRGFIKKYYCSWLRCEEQTCQYRIRRLPLHFSRNGPLCPVCKKAIVKREYSDKALFTQLCFYHYIFDVDYAKEKYTGPGKDELKMMLEAYKEGYKKLKNTVDKWLSMSSYSEVNLGKLFQTFSIVKSGDESST
;
A
#
# COMPACT_ATOMS: atom_id res chain seq x y z
N VAL A 1 -5.41 13.61 24.53
CA VAL A 1 -5.74 12.93 25.81
C VAL A 1 -6.96 12.02 25.63
N VAL A 2 -8.15 12.54 25.36
CA VAL A 2 -9.40 11.75 25.14
C VAL A 2 -9.18 10.58 24.16
N ALA A 3 -8.57 10.84 22.99
CA ALA A 3 -8.29 9.81 21.98
C ALA A 3 -7.49 8.59 22.48
N ARG A 4 -6.61 8.74 23.48
CA ARG A 4 -5.86 7.62 24.08
C ARG A 4 -6.73 6.80 25.04
N ILE A 5 -7.60 7.47 25.80
CA ILE A 5 -8.49 6.84 26.78
C ILE A 5 -9.57 6.02 26.07
N CYS A 6 -10.06 6.52 24.93
CA CYS A 6 -11.10 5.88 24.15
C CYS A 6 -10.59 4.89 23.08
N GLU A 7 -9.28 4.84 22.79
CA GLU A 7 -8.70 3.90 21.81
C GLU A 7 -9.04 2.41 22.06
N PRO A 8 -9.14 1.92 23.31
CA PRO A 8 -9.53 0.53 23.58
C PRO A 8 -11.02 0.23 23.43
N ILE A 9 -11.87 1.23 23.16
CA ILE A 9 -13.32 1.07 23.13
C ILE A 9 -13.77 0.76 21.70
N ASP A 10 -14.35 -0.42 21.49
CA ASP A 10 -14.88 -0.82 20.19
C ASP A 10 -15.93 0.17 19.67
N GLY A 11 -15.84 0.47 18.37
CA GLY A 11 -16.69 1.47 17.70
C GLY A 11 -16.28 2.93 17.89
N ILE A 12 -15.30 3.24 18.75
CA ILE A 12 -14.77 4.61 18.90
C ILE A 12 -13.44 4.78 18.15
N ASP A 13 -13.30 5.90 17.46
CA ASP A 13 -12.14 6.20 16.64
C ASP A 13 -11.79 7.71 16.70
N SER A 14 -10.58 8.11 16.28
CA SER A 14 -10.14 9.50 16.41
C SER A 14 -10.86 10.47 15.46
N VAL A 15 -11.51 9.97 14.41
CA VAL A 15 -12.31 10.76 13.47
C VAL A 15 -13.67 11.08 14.09
N LEU A 16 -14.28 10.11 14.75
CA LEU A 16 -15.52 10.24 15.52
C LEU A 16 -15.34 11.15 16.73
N ILE A 17 -14.24 10.99 17.48
CA ILE A 17 -13.89 11.90 18.59
C ILE A 17 -13.66 13.32 18.09
N ALA A 18 -12.98 13.51 16.96
CA ALA A 18 -12.80 14.83 16.36
C ALA A 18 -14.14 15.47 15.97
N ALA A 19 -15.04 14.70 15.35
CA ALA A 19 -16.39 15.15 15.00
C ALA A 19 -17.22 15.56 16.24
N TRP A 20 -17.18 14.78 17.33
CA TRP A 20 -17.85 15.11 18.59
C TRP A 20 -17.27 16.36 19.28
N LEU A 21 -15.99 16.64 19.07
CA LEU A 21 -15.30 17.83 19.58
C LEU A 21 -15.40 19.05 18.63
N GLY A 22 -16.15 18.96 17.53
CA GLY A 22 -16.29 20.03 16.55
C GLY A 22 -15.00 20.34 15.76
N MET A 23 -14.04 19.43 15.75
CA MET A 23 -12.77 19.55 15.02
C MET A 23 -12.88 18.93 13.62
N ASP A 24 -12.11 19.43 12.66
CA ASP A 24 -12.04 18.89 11.29
C ASP A 24 -11.57 17.41 11.30
N PRO A 25 -12.45 16.44 10.98
CA PRO A 25 -12.13 15.02 11.08
C PRO A 25 -11.09 14.56 10.03
N SER A 26 -10.85 15.35 8.98
CA SER A 26 -9.89 14.99 7.92
C SER A 26 -8.45 14.95 8.43
N GLN A 27 -8.11 15.82 9.39
CA GLN A 27 -6.77 15.95 9.97
C GLN A 27 -6.41 14.76 10.89
N PHE A 28 -7.42 14.13 11.48
CA PHE A 28 -7.26 13.02 12.41
C PHE A 28 -7.12 11.65 11.75
N LYS A 29 -7.56 11.51 10.48
CA LYS A 29 -7.31 10.29 9.69
C LYS A 29 -5.81 10.01 9.61
N VAL A 30 -5.01 11.00 9.19
CA VAL A 30 -3.56 10.88 8.92
C VAL A 30 -2.76 10.33 10.11
N HIS A 31 -3.16 10.61 11.36
CA HIS A 31 -2.47 10.10 12.55
C HIS A 31 -2.81 8.66 12.93
N GLN A 32 -3.97 8.15 12.52
CA GLN A 32 -4.47 6.82 12.91
C GLN A 32 -3.79 5.69 12.13
N HIS A 33 -3.42 5.94 10.86
CA HIS A 33 -2.91 4.94 9.91
C HIS A 33 -1.57 4.29 10.30
N TYR A 34 -0.76 4.92 11.17
CA TYR A 34 0.53 4.35 11.58
C TYR A 34 0.47 3.40 12.78
N HIS A 35 -0.70 3.25 13.42
CA HIS A 35 -0.84 2.49 14.67
C HIS A 35 -1.78 1.29 14.65
N LYS A 36 -2.80 1.27 13.76
CA LYS A 36 -3.88 0.27 13.86
C LYS A 36 -3.57 -1.09 13.21
N ASP A 37 -2.69 -1.14 12.21
CA ASP A 37 -2.44 -2.35 11.41
C ASP A 37 -1.88 -3.55 12.21
N GLU A 38 -1.08 -3.32 13.25
CA GLU A 38 -0.42 -4.41 13.99
C GLU A 38 -1.35 -5.17 14.95
N LYS A 39 -2.47 -4.57 15.38
CA LYS A 39 -3.38 -5.21 16.37
C LYS A 39 -4.31 -6.26 15.76
N TYR A 40 -4.72 -6.08 14.50
CA TYR A 40 -5.63 -7.01 13.82
C TYR A 40 -4.88 -8.21 13.19
N ASP A 41 -3.63 -8.04 12.76
CA ASP A 41 -2.81 -9.11 12.18
C ASP A 41 -2.43 -10.22 13.19
N LEU A 42 -2.57 -9.99 14.50
CA LEU A 42 -2.23 -10.97 15.55
C LEU A 42 -3.19 -12.18 15.58
N PHE A 43 -4.38 -12.08 14.96
CA PHE A 43 -5.40 -13.12 14.90
C PHE A 43 -5.37 -13.96 13.61
N GLY A 44 -4.18 -14.26 13.09
CA GLY A 44 -3.88 -15.55 12.46
C GLY A 44 -4.72 -16.00 11.24
N GLY A 45 -5.31 -15.09 10.49
CA GLY A 45 -6.05 -15.42 9.27
C GLY A 45 -6.13 -14.24 8.31
N PRO A 46 -6.16 -14.47 6.98
CA PRO A 46 -6.47 -13.43 6.03
C PRO A 46 -7.94 -13.07 6.18
N ILE A 47 -8.22 -12.00 6.95
CA ILE A 47 -9.43 -11.22 6.76
C ILE A 47 -9.46 -10.89 5.27
N GLN A 48 -10.50 -11.33 4.55
CA GLN A 48 -10.68 -11.06 3.13
C GLN A 48 -11.03 -9.58 2.93
N GLN A 49 -10.05 -8.71 3.17
CA GLN A 49 -10.14 -7.28 2.88
C GLN A 49 -10.40 -7.11 1.39
N THR A 50 -11.32 -6.22 1.07
CA THR A 50 -11.53 -5.79 -0.31
C THR A 50 -10.25 -5.10 -0.83
N ASP A 51 -9.98 -5.13 -2.14
CA ASP A 51 -8.82 -4.38 -2.70
C ASP A 51 -8.93 -2.88 -2.38
N GLU A 52 -10.17 -2.40 -2.34
CA GLU A 52 -10.57 -1.04 -2.05
C GLU A 52 -10.18 -0.63 -0.62
N GLU A 53 -10.27 -1.53 0.36
CA GLU A 53 -9.74 -1.36 1.72
C GLU A 53 -8.23 -1.54 1.78
N LYS A 54 -7.71 -2.62 1.19
CA LYS A 54 -6.29 -3.00 1.18
C LYS A 54 -5.40 -1.88 0.61
N TYR A 55 -5.86 -1.20 -0.42
CA TYR A 55 -5.12 -0.13 -1.10
C TYR A 55 -5.60 1.28 -0.74
N LYS A 56 -6.53 1.42 0.22
CA LYS A 56 -7.12 2.70 0.66
C LYS A 56 -6.08 3.78 0.97
N ASP A 57 -4.97 3.38 1.60
CA ASP A 57 -3.91 4.28 2.07
C ASP A 57 -2.73 4.40 1.09
N CYS A 58 -2.74 3.64 -0.02
CA CYS A 58 -1.75 3.75 -1.07
C CYS A 58 -1.90 5.07 -1.83
N LYS A 59 -0.79 5.72 -2.20
CA LYS A 59 -0.82 6.85 -3.12
C LYS A 59 -1.20 6.36 -4.51
N ARG A 60 -2.24 6.99 -5.07
CA ARG A 60 -2.74 6.75 -6.43
C ARG A 60 -1.65 7.14 -7.43
N PHE A 61 -1.49 6.38 -8.51
CA PHE A 61 -0.53 6.74 -9.55
C PHE A 61 -1.05 7.98 -10.30
N LYS A 62 -0.16 8.87 -10.74
CA LYS A 62 -0.52 10.17 -11.33
C LYS A 62 0.36 10.48 -12.55
N PHE A 63 -0.27 10.81 -13.68
CA PHE A 63 0.43 11.17 -14.91
C PHE A 63 -0.25 12.37 -15.59
N ALA A 64 0.49 13.46 -15.76
CA ALA A 64 0.01 14.62 -16.51
C ALA A 64 0.05 14.32 -18.02
N CYS A 65 -1.04 14.60 -18.74
CA CYS A 65 -1.06 14.44 -20.19
C CYS A 65 -0.10 15.42 -20.86
N PRO A 66 0.85 14.96 -21.70
CA PRO A 66 1.81 15.83 -22.36
C PRO A 66 1.19 16.86 -23.35
N LYS A 67 -0.08 16.69 -23.72
CA LYS A 67 -0.79 17.55 -24.69
C LYS A 67 -1.62 18.65 -24.03
N CYS A 68 -2.45 18.30 -23.03
CA CYS A 68 -3.35 19.25 -22.36
C CYS A 68 -2.95 19.59 -20.91
N GLY A 69 -1.90 18.97 -20.38
CA GLY A 69 -1.40 19.20 -19.01
C GLY A 69 -2.23 18.57 -17.89
N THR A 70 -3.44 18.05 -18.16
CA THR A 70 -4.32 17.53 -17.11
C THR A 70 -3.72 16.33 -16.38
N GLU A 71 -3.77 16.36 -15.05
CA GLU A 71 -3.33 15.25 -14.19
C GLU A 71 -4.35 14.11 -14.20
N ASN A 72 -3.94 12.95 -14.73
CA ASN A 72 -4.72 11.72 -14.72
C ASN A 72 -4.37 10.89 -13.50
N ILE A 73 -5.38 10.42 -12.77
CA ILE A 73 -5.23 9.64 -11.52
C ILE A 73 -5.63 8.19 -11.80
N TYR A 74 -4.75 7.24 -11.52
CA TYR A 74 -4.96 5.82 -11.79
C TYR A 74 -5.12 5.06 -10.46
N ASP A 75 -6.27 4.39 -10.37
CA ASP A 75 -6.83 3.71 -9.21
C ASP A 75 -7.29 2.28 -9.55
N ASN A 76 -7.63 2.02 -10.81
CA ASN A 76 -7.98 0.69 -11.32
C ASN A 76 -7.53 0.55 -12.80
N VAL A 77 -7.51 -0.68 -13.31
CA VAL A 77 -7.13 -1.04 -14.70
C VAL A 77 -8.06 -0.38 -15.73
N PHE A 78 -9.35 -0.28 -15.42
CA PHE A 78 -10.38 0.33 -16.27
C PHE A 78 -11.24 1.33 -15.50
N ARG A 79 -11.93 2.21 -16.23
CA ARG A 79 -13.00 3.06 -15.70
C ARG A 79 -14.28 2.86 -16.52
N TYR A 80 -15.42 3.10 -15.88
CA TYR A 80 -16.72 3.18 -16.55
C TYR A 80 -17.10 4.66 -16.69
N LEU A 81 -17.18 5.16 -17.92
CA LEU A 81 -17.37 6.58 -18.23
C LEU A 81 -18.32 6.75 -19.40
N GLY A 82 -19.42 7.49 -19.20
CA GLY A 82 -20.43 7.73 -20.24
C GLY A 82 -21.09 6.45 -20.76
N GLY A 83 -21.35 5.48 -19.88
CA GLY A 83 -21.99 4.22 -20.23
C GLY A 83 -21.08 3.16 -20.89
N LYS A 84 -19.77 3.44 -21.06
CA LYS A 84 -18.82 2.54 -21.72
C LYS A 84 -17.57 2.28 -20.89
N PHE A 85 -16.96 1.11 -21.10
CA PHE A 85 -15.66 0.79 -20.52
C PHE A 85 -14.53 1.50 -21.26
N LYS A 86 -13.58 2.03 -20.49
CA LYS A 86 -12.35 2.66 -21.01
C LYS A 86 -11.16 2.16 -20.20
N ALA A 87 -10.08 1.73 -20.85
CA ALA A 87 -8.85 1.39 -20.13
C ALA A 87 -8.27 2.68 -19.51
N SER A 88 -7.99 2.65 -18.21
CA SER A 88 -7.55 3.84 -17.47
C SER A 88 -6.29 4.47 -18.08
N VAL A 89 -5.35 3.64 -18.55
CA VAL A 89 -4.05 4.05 -19.12
C VAL A 89 -4.19 4.72 -20.49
N LEU A 90 -5.34 4.65 -21.16
CA LEU A 90 -5.57 5.30 -22.46
C LEU A 90 -6.10 6.73 -22.34
N CYS A 91 -6.98 6.96 -21.37
CA CYS A 91 -7.90 8.09 -21.43
C CYS A 91 -7.38 9.27 -20.62
N CYS A 92 -7.01 10.31 -21.34
CA CYS A 92 -6.91 11.63 -20.76
C CYS A 92 -8.29 12.15 -20.32
N ASN A 93 -8.35 12.72 -19.13
CA ASN A 93 -9.42 13.60 -18.66
C ASN A 93 -9.04 15.05 -19.00
N PRO A 94 -9.94 16.02 -19.25
CA PRO A 94 -11.40 15.93 -19.37
C PRO A 94 -11.85 16.09 -20.85
N GLU A 95 -13.13 16.44 -21.04
CA GLU A 95 -13.81 16.67 -22.32
C GLU A 95 -12.97 17.54 -23.28
N GLY A 96 -12.55 16.96 -24.41
CA GLY A 96 -11.75 17.62 -25.45
C GLY A 96 -10.39 16.97 -25.73
N CYS A 97 -9.81 16.25 -24.77
CA CYS A 97 -8.52 15.58 -24.99
C CYS A 97 -8.68 14.10 -25.41
N ASN A 98 -8.83 13.87 -26.73
CA ASN A 98 -8.87 12.53 -27.33
C ASN A 98 -7.47 11.90 -27.51
N GLU A 99 -6.47 12.31 -26.74
CA GLU A 99 -5.10 11.84 -26.88
C GLU A 99 -4.91 10.45 -26.25
N ASN A 100 -4.38 9.49 -27.03
CA ASN A 100 -4.11 8.15 -26.53
C ASN A 100 -2.83 8.16 -25.66
N LEU A 101 -3.00 8.05 -24.35
CA LEU A 101 -1.89 8.11 -23.42
C LEU A 101 -0.88 6.94 -23.54
N LEU A 102 -1.21 5.82 -24.20
CA LEU A 102 -0.24 4.77 -24.51
C LEU A 102 0.85 5.21 -25.52
N ASN A 103 0.59 6.25 -26.33
CA ASN A 103 1.61 6.87 -27.17
C ASN A 103 2.78 7.41 -26.31
N TYR A 104 2.51 7.72 -25.05
CA TYR A 104 3.47 8.20 -24.05
C TYR A 104 3.86 7.12 -23.04
N SER A 105 3.78 5.84 -23.43
CA SER A 105 4.09 4.69 -22.57
C SER A 105 5.50 4.75 -21.95
N MET A 106 6.49 5.32 -22.65
CA MET A 106 7.84 5.55 -22.10
C MET A 106 7.81 6.58 -20.97
N GLN A 107 7.09 7.69 -21.13
CA GLN A 107 6.95 8.74 -20.13
C GLN A 107 6.16 8.24 -18.91
N ILE A 108 5.11 7.42 -19.13
CA ILE A 108 4.36 6.74 -18.06
C ILE A 108 5.29 5.80 -17.28
N ASN A 109 6.11 5.00 -17.98
CA ASN A 109 7.07 4.09 -17.35
C ASN A 109 8.17 4.84 -16.56
N ASN A 110 8.68 5.95 -17.10
CA ASN A 110 9.62 6.83 -16.41
C ASN A 110 8.99 7.41 -15.13
N LYS A 111 7.75 7.90 -15.21
CA LYS A 111 7.00 8.42 -14.04
C LYS A 111 6.76 7.32 -13.00
N LEU A 112 6.40 6.12 -13.42
CA LEU A 112 6.25 4.94 -12.55
C LEU A 112 7.54 4.62 -11.79
N ASN A 113 8.69 4.59 -12.48
CA ASN A 113 9.99 4.39 -11.85
C ASN A 113 10.39 5.52 -10.89
N LEU A 114 10.09 6.78 -11.23
CA LEU A 114 10.35 7.92 -10.35
C LEU A 114 9.53 7.84 -9.06
N ASP A 115 8.25 7.47 -9.15
CA ASP A 115 7.37 7.32 -7.99
C ASP A 115 7.81 6.14 -7.11
N ILE A 116 8.09 4.97 -7.70
CA ILE A 116 8.63 3.80 -6.99
C ILE A 116 9.93 4.14 -6.25
N ARG A 117 10.90 4.79 -6.93
CA ARG A 117 12.14 5.27 -6.31
C ARG A 117 11.86 6.29 -5.19
N GLY A 118 10.81 7.10 -5.32
CA GLY A 118 10.33 8.01 -4.29
C GLY A 118 9.85 7.28 -3.02
N PHE A 119 9.05 6.22 -3.16
CA PHE A 119 8.60 5.39 -2.03
C PHE A 119 9.75 4.64 -1.37
N ILE A 120 10.62 4.02 -2.16
CA ILE A 120 11.83 3.34 -1.67
C ILE A 120 12.72 4.32 -0.90
N LYS A 121 12.95 5.53 -1.44
CA LYS A 121 13.68 6.60 -0.73
C LYS A 121 12.98 7.01 0.56
N LYS A 122 11.65 7.14 0.58
CA LYS A 122 10.86 7.45 1.81
C LYS A 122 11.10 6.38 2.88
N TYR A 123 11.11 5.09 2.50
CA TYR A 123 11.38 3.98 3.41
C TYR A 123 12.81 4.02 3.96
N TYR A 124 13.83 4.06 3.09
CA TYR A 124 15.23 4.07 3.51
C TYR A 124 15.67 5.36 4.23
N CYS A 125 14.95 6.48 4.09
CA CYS A 125 15.13 7.65 4.96
C CYS A 125 14.97 7.32 6.46
N SER A 126 14.30 6.21 6.79
CA SER A 126 14.25 5.58 8.12
C SER A 126 13.76 6.55 9.21
N TRP A 127 12.73 7.33 8.89
CA TRP A 127 12.07 8.16 9.87
C TRP A 127 11.32 7.30 10.89
N LEU A 128 11.63 7.53 12.15
CA LEU A 128 11.01 6.93 13.31
C LEU A 128 10.16 8.00 14.02
N ARG A 129 9.00 7.59 14.52
CA ARG A 129 8.04 8.45 15.24
C ARG A 129 7.65 7.75 16.54
N CYS A 130 7.61 8.48 17.64
CA CYS A 130 7.14 7.95 18.91
C CYS A 130 5.65 7.60 18.84
N GLU A 131 5.29 6.42 19.32
CA GLU A 131 3.90 5.94 19.33
C GLU A 131 2.97 6.77 20.24
N GLU A 132 3.54 7.43 21.26
CA GLU A 132 2.79 8.26 22.19
C GLU A 132 2.25 9.52 21.46
N GLN A 133 0.93 9.61 21.34
CA GLN A 133 0.17 10.72 20.75
C GLN A 133 0.52 12.09 21.36
N THR A 134 0.91 12.16 22.64
CA THR A 134 1.35 13.43 23.27
C THR A 134 2.85 13.70 23.13
N CYS A 135 3.62 12.76 22.59
CA CYS A 135 5.07 12.89 22.38
C CYS A 135 5.37 13.22 20.93
N GLN A 136 4.92 12.36 20.00
CA GLN A 136 5.13 12.46 18.55
C GLN A 136 6.58 12.76 18.11
N TYR A 137 7.55 12.53 19.00
CA TYR A 137 8.96 12.82 18.74
C TYR A 137 9.46 12.03 17.52
N ARG A 138 10.10 12.75 16.59
CA ARG A 138 10.44 12.26 15.26
C ARG A 138 11.94 12.32 15.03
N ILE A 139 12.55 11.18 14.73
CA ILE A 139 14.01 10.98 14.68
C ILE A 139 14.40 10.07 13.51
N ARG A 140 15.63 10.19 12.99
CA ARG A 140 16.19 9.26 11.98
C ARG A 140 17.21 8.28 12.54
N ARG A 141 17.90 8.66 13.63
CA ARG A 141 18.85 7.80 14.32
C ARG A 141 18.07 6.79 15.16
N LEU A 142 18.31 5.51 14.93
CA LEU A 142 17.79 4.43 15.76
C LEU A 142 18.35 4.57 17.19
N PRO A 143 17.49 4.66 18.23
CA PRO A 143 17.94 4.60 19.62
C PRO A 143 18.64 3.26 19.92
N LEU A 144 19.72 3.29 20.71
CA LEU A 144 20.43 2.07 21.15
C LEU A 144 19.78 1.41 22.38
N HIS A 145 18.91 2.12 23.09
CA HIS A 145 18.14 1.56 24.20
C HIS A 145 16.85 0.93 23.68
N PHE A 146 16.71 -0.38 23.91
CA PHE A 146 15.53 -1.16 23.52
C PHE A 146 14.74 -1.61 24.74
N SER A 147 13.42 -1.65 24.59
CA SER A 147 12.53 -2.47 25.41
C SER A 147 12.27 -3.80 24.71
N ARG A 148 11.53 -4.71 25.37
CA ARG A 148 11.05 -5.96 24.74
C ARG A 148 10.31 -5.73 23.41
N ASN A 149 9.65 -4.58 23.26
CA ASN A 149 8.78 -4.30 22.12
C ASN A 149 9.45 -3.45 21.03
N GLY A 150 10.67 -2.95 21.25
CA GLY A 150 11.38 -2.10 20.28
C GLY A 150 12.17 -0.95 20.91
N PRO A 151 12.76 -0.07 20.08
CA PRO A 151 13.63 1.02 20.53
C PRO A 151 12.86 2.07 21.32
N LEU A 152 13.35 2.41 22.51
CA LEU A 152 12.71 3.39 23.40
C LEU A 152 12.85 4.82 22.88
N CYS A 153 11.80 5.61 23.01
CA CYS A 153 11.83 7.03 22.71
C CYS A 153 12.77 7.78 23.66
N PRO A 154 13.77 8.53 23.16
CA PRO A 154 14.73 9.23 24.02
C PRO A 154 14.10 10.39 24.80
N VAL A 155 12.95 10.90 24.36
CA VAL A 155 12.23 12.03 25.00
C VAL A 155 11.32 11.55 26.12
N CYS A 156 10.28 10.75 25.82
CA CYS A 156 9.33 10.33 26.84
C CYS A 156 9.81 9.14 27.70
N LYS A 157 10.82 8.39 27.23
CA LYS A 157 11.44 7.21 27.88
C LYS A 157 10.50 6.07 28.28
N LYS A 158 9.20 6.16 27.93
CA LYS A 158 8.14 5.19 28.28
C LYS A 158 7.63 4.39 27.08
N ALA A 159 7.53 5.05 25.94
CA ALA A 159 6.96 4.50 24.71
C ALA A 159 8.05 4.22 23.67
N ILE A 160 7.81 3.32 22.72
CA ILE A 160 8.78 3.04 21.64
C ILE A 160 8.68 4.04 20.48
N VAL A 161 9.65 4.00 19.57
CA VAL A 161 9.59 4.65 18.27
C VAL A 161 9.40 3.62 17.17
N LYS A 162 8.38 3.81 16.32
CA LYS A 162 8.07 2.95 15.16
C LYS A 162 8.44 3.65 13.86
N ARG A 163 8.60 2.90 12.77
CA ARG A 163 8.86 3.50 11.43
C ARG A 163 7.63 4.27 10.95
N GLU A 164 7.83 5.52 10.55
CA GLU A 164 6.82 6.38 9.88
C GLU A 164 6.58 5.97 8.41
N TYR A 165 7.27 4.94 7.93
CA TYR A 165 6.88 4.21 6.73
C TYR A 165 7.37 2.78 6.88
N SER A 166 6.44 1.86 7.13
CA SER A 166 6.75 0.45 7.31
C SER A 166 7.13 -0.22 5.99
N ASP A 167 7.77 -1.37 6.11
CA ASP A 167 7.96 -2.33 5.03
C ASP A 167 6.61 -2.81 4.47
N LYS A 168 5.62 -3.13 5.32
CA LYS A 168 4.23 -3.41 4.89
C LYS A 168 3.67 -2.28 4.04
N ALA A 169 3.81 -1.02 4.47
CA ALA A 169 3.30 0.14 3.72
C ALA A 169 4.04 0.43 2.40
N LEU A 170 5.32 0.07 2.29
CA LEU A 170 6.05 0.09 1.02
C LEU A 170 5.58 -1.06 0.11
N PHE A 171 5.48 -2.28 0.64
CA PHE A 171 5.07 -3.46 -0.10
C PHE A 171 3.64 -3.31 -0.65
N THR A 172 2.68 -2.93 0.17
CA THR A 172 1.29 -2.68 -0.26
C THR A 172 1.20 -1.57 -1.31
N GLN A 173 2.05 -0.54 -1.24
CA GLN A 173 2.14 0.52 -2.27
C GLN A 173 2.65 -0.01 -3.62
N LEU A 174 3.60 -0.96 -3.62
CA LEU A 174 4.06 -1.62 -4.84
C LEU A 174 3.00 -2.61 -5.36
N CYS A 175 2.36 -3.38 -4.49
CA CYS A 175 1.23 -4.25 -4.86
C CYS A 175 0.07 -3.46 -5.47
N PHE A 176 -0.22 -2.25 -4.98
CA PHE A 176 -1.21 -1.36 -5.58
C PHE A 176 -0.81 -0.94 -7.00
N TYR A 177 0.46 -0.58 -7.23
CA TYR A 177 0.95 -0.26 -8.58
C TYR A 177 0.96 -1.46 -9.51
N HIS A 178 1.18 -2.68 -9.00
CA HIS A 178 1.00 -3.91 -9.77
C HIS A 178 -0.48 -4.12 -10.13
N TYR A 179 -1.38 -4.02 -9.14
CA TYR A 179 -2.83 -4.19 -9.27
C TYR A 179 -3.46 -3.29 -10.33
N ILE A 180 -3.15 -1.98 -10.35
CA ILE A 180 -3.70 -1.04 -11.34
C ILE A 180 -3.24 -1.32 -12.79
N PHE A 181 -2.25 -2.20 -12.98
CA PHE A 181 -1.81 -2.65 -14.29
C PHE A 181 -2.11 -4.14 -14.57
N ASP A 182 -2.80 -4.84 -13.67
CA ASP A 182 -3.08 -6.27 -13.80
C ASP A 182 -4.36 -6.57 -14.60
N VAL A 183 -4.22 -6.58 -15.93
CA VAL A 183 -5.30 -6.85 -16.88
C VAL A 183 -5.97 -8.21 -16.66
N ASP A 184 -5.20 -9.24 -16.34
CA ASP A 184 -5.74 -10.60 -16.22
C ASP A 184 -6.58 -10.72 -14.93
N TYR A 185 -6.07 -10.20 -13.81
CA TYR A 185 -6.83 -10.08 -12.57
C TYR A 185 -8.13 -9.26 -12.74
N ALA A 186 -8.07 -8.13 -13.47
CA ALA A 186 -9.25 -7.30 -13.71
C ALA A 186 -10.34 -8.00 -14.55
N LYS A 187 -9.96 -8.84 -15.53
CA LYS A 187 -10.89 -9.64 -16.36
C LYS A 187 -11.57 -10.76 -15.57
N GLU A 188 -10.89 -11.29 -14.56
CA GLU A 188 -11.43 -12.32 -13.66
C GLU A 188 -12.34 -11.70 -12.59
N LYS A 189 -11.88 -10.65 -11.90
CA LYS A 189 -12.64 -9.93 -10.85
C LYS A 189 -13.95 -9.33 -11.38
N TYR A 190 -13.99 -8.83 -12.62
CA TYR A 190 -15.22 -8.22 -13.15
C TYR A 190 -16.24 -9.26 -13.62
N THR A 191 -17.40 -9.28 -12.96
CA THR A 191 -18.55 -10.18 -13.25
C THR A 191 -19.83 -9.45 -13.66
N GLY A 192 -19.79 -8.12 -13.76
CA GLY A 192 -20.96 -7.29 -14.07
C GLY A 192 -21.35 -7.23 -15.56
N PRO A 193 -22.37 -6.43 -15.90
CA PRO A 193 -22.84 -6.28 -17.28
C PRO A 193 -21.75 -5.68 -18.18
N GLY A 194 -21.70 -6.12 -19.45
CA GLY A 194 -20.66 -5.71 -20.39
C GLY A 194 -19.27 -6.33 -20.14
N LYS A 195 -19.20 -7.44 -19.38
CA LYS A 195 -17.95 -8.20 -19.15
C LYS A 195 -17.19 -8.53 -20.43
N ASP A 196 -17.88 -8.89 -21.51
CA ASP A 196 -17.22 -9.26 -22.78
C ASP A 196 -16.70 -8.04 -23.55
N GLU A 197 -17.41 -6.90 -23.50
CA GLU A 197 -16.91 -5.60 -24.00
C GLU A 197 -15.63 -5.20 -23.25
N LEU A 198 -15.63 -5.30 -21.92
CA LEU A 198 -14.47 -5.05 -21.07
C LEU A 198 -13.31 -5.99 -21.40
N LYS A 199 -13.58 -7.29 -21.59
CA LYS A 199 -12.54 -8.29 -21.95
C LYS A 199 -11.91 -7.98 -23.30
N MET A 200 -12.71 -7.72 -24.34
CA MET A 200 -12.23 -7.36 -25.68
C MET A 200 -11.41 -6.07 -25.63
N MET A 201 -11.91 -5.04 -24.96
CA MET A 201 -11.23 -3.76 -24.78
C MET A 201 -9.87 -3.96 -24.09
N LEU A 202 -9.82 -4.69 -22.97
CA LEU A 202 -8.58 -4.92 -22.24
C LEU A 202 -7.59 -5.85 -22.97
N GLU A 203 -8.04 -6.75 -23.84
CA GLU A 203 -7.14 -7.57 -24.68
C GLU A 203 -6.39 -6.70 -25.69
N ALA A 204 -7.07 -5.75 -26.35
CA ALA A 204 -6.46 -4.84 -27.32
C ALA A 204 -5.26 -4.02 -26.76
N TYR A 205 -5.20 -3.84 -25.44
CA TYR A 205 -4.16 -3.05 -24.76
C TYR A 205 -3.27 -3.88 -23.83
N LYS A 206 -3.43 -5.21 -23.78
CA LYS A 206 -2.75 -6.11 -22.83
C LYS A 206 -1.23 -5.93 -22.82
N GLU A 207 -0.59 -5.81 -23.98
CA GLU A 207 0.88 -5.62 -24.07
C GLU A 207 1.36 -4.25 -23.54
N GLY A 208 0.53 -3.21 -23.60
CA GLY A 208 0.86 -1.91 -23.00
C GLY A 208 0.86 -1.99 -21.47
N TYR A 209 -0.17 -2.62 -20.91
CA TYR A 209 -0.29 -2.88 -19.47
C TYR A 209 0.80 -3.82 -18.95
N LYS A 210 1.09 -4.90 -19.67
CA LYS A 210 2.14 -5.88 -19.34
C LYS A 210 3.52 -5.22 -19.20
N LYS A 211 3.87 -4.23 -20.03
CA LYS A 211 5.14 -3.48 -19.87
C LYS A 211 5.19 -2.68 -18.57
N LEU A 212 4.07 -2.11 -18.12
CA LEU A 212 3.97 -1.39 -16.85
C LEU A 212 3.99 -2.37 -15.67
N LYS A 213 3.21 -3.46 -15.73
CA LYS A 213 3.19 -4.55 -14.74
C LYS A 213 4.60 -5.13 -14.53
N ASN A 214 5.26 -5.58 -15.61
CA ASN A 214 6.65 -6.08 -15.61
C ASN A 214 7.67 -5.08 -15.03
N THR A 215 7.37 -3.79 -15.03
CA THR A 215 8.24 -2.79 -14.39
C THR A 215 8.09 -2.84 -12.87
N VAL A 216 6.85 -2.98 -12.36
CA VAL A 216 6.59 -3.17 -10.94
C VAL A 216 7.10 -4.54 -10.46
N ASP A 217 6.94 -5.59 -11.25
CA ASP A 217 7.42 -6.96 -10.93
C ASP A 217 8.92 -6.98 -10.62
N LYS A 218 9.74 -6.26 -11.40
CA LYS A 218 11.18 -6.11 -11.14
C LYS A 218 11.48 -5.45 -9.79
N TRP A 219 10.65 -4.50 -9.35
CA TRP A 219 10.80 -3.86 -8.04
C TRP A 219 10.30 -4.75 -6.90
N LEU A 220 9.24 -5.53 -7.13
CA LEU A 220 8.75 -6.54 -6.18
C LEU A 220 9.76 -7.68 -6.00
N SER A 221 10.35 -8.21 -7.06
CA SER A 221 11.36 -9.29 -6.98
C SER A 221 12.67 -8.88 -6.28
N MET A 222 12.93 -7.58 -6.14
CA MET A 222 14.04 -7.07 -5.32
C MET A 222 13.67 -6.88 -3.84
N SER A 223 12.39 -7.08 -3.48
CA SER A 223 11.89 -6.95 -2.12
C SER A 223 11.88 -8.30 -1.41
N SER A 224 12.69 -8.44 -0.36
CA SER A 224 12.67 -9.62 0.51
C SER A 224 11.33 -9.83 1.24
N TYR A 225 10.44 -8.83 1.24
CA TYR A 225 9.11 -8.94 1.86
C TYR A 225 8.16 -9.85 1.07
N SER A 226 8.40 -10.07 -0.23
CA SER A 226 7.65 -11.03 -1.06
C SER A 226 8.11 -12.47 -0.90
N GLU A 227 9.25 -12.72 -0.26
CA GLU A 227 9.88 -14.04 -0.20
C GLU A 227 9.72 -14.70 1.18
N VAL A 228 8.81 -15.67 1.27
CA VAL A 228 8.70 -16.52 2.47
C VAL A 228 9.53 -17.79 2.24
N ASN A 229 10.73 -17.83 2.81
CA ASN A 229 11.56 -19.03 2.77
C ASN A 229 11.02 -20.10 3.73
N LEU A 230 10.18 -20.99 3.21
CA LEU A 230 9.56 -22.08 3.97
C LEU A 230 10.61 -23.02 4.60
N GLY A 231 11.75 -23.24 3.95
CA GLY A 231 12.85 -24.03 4.49
C GLY A 231 13.40 -23.46 5.81
N LYS A 232 13.61 -22.15 5.88
CA LYS A 232 13.98 -21.44 7.13
C LYS A 232 12.86 -21.43 8.15
N LEU A 233 11.61 -21.23 7.72
CA LEU A 233 10.45 -21.20 8.59
C LEU A 233 10.23 -22.54 9.31
N PHE A 234 10.41 -23.66 8.61
CA PHE A 234 10.21 -25.00 9.16
C PHE A 234 11.50 -25.68 9.66
N GLN A 235 12.67 -25.01 9.60
CA GLN A 235 13.97 -25.57 9.99
C GLN A 235 13.97 -26.11 11.44
N THR A 236 13.25 -25.45 12.34
CA THR A 236 13.10 -25.86 13.75
C THR A 236 12.32 -27.15 13.93
N PHE A 237 11.34 -27.46 13.08
CA PHE A 237 10.57 -28.71 13.15
C PHE A 237 11.40 -29.92 12.71
N SER A 238 12.41 -29.72 11.86
CA SER A 238 13.34 -30.79 11.46
C SER A 238 14.32 -31.16 12.58
N ILE A 239 14.71 -30.21 13.43
CA ILE A 239 15.68 -30.43 14.53
C ILE A 239 15.07 -31.30 15.65
N VAL A 240 13.76 -31.19 15.89
CA VAL A 240 13.07 -31.98 16.93
C VAL A 240 13.09 -33.48 16.62
N LYS A 241 13.02 -33.89 15.34
CA LYS A 241 13.04 -35.32 14.97
C LYS A 241 14.35 -36.05 15.30
N SER A 242 15.47 -35.32 15.44
CA SER A 242 16.77 -35.90 15.78
C SER A 242 17.03 -36.01 17.29
N GLY A 243 16.04 -35.68 18.15
CA GLY A 243 16.20 -35.69 19.61
C GLY A 243 15.74 -36.96 20.33
N ASP A 244 14.82 -37.75 19.74
CA ASP A 244 14.08 -38.80 20.45
C ASP A 244 14.56 -40.25 20.14
N GLU A 245 15.63 -40.43 19.34
CA GLU A 245 16.19 -41.77 19.03
C GLU A 245 17.40 -42.16 19.91
N SER A 246 17.64 -41.49 21.04
CA SER A 246 18.76 -41.80 21.95
C SER A 246 18.37 -41.91 23.43
N SER A 247 17.45 -42.82 23.74
CA SER A 247 17.25 -43.33 25.11
C SER A 247 16.67 -44.76 25.09
N THR A 248 17.58 -45.73 24.92
CA THR A 248 17.44 -47.11 25.44
C THR A 248 17.59 -47.14 26.95
#